data_AF-A0A1F2VKU7-F1
#
_entry.id   AF-A0A1F2VKU7-F1
#
_cell.length_a   1.000
_cell.length_b   1.000
_cell.length_c   1.000
_cell.angle_alpha   90.00
_cell.angle_beta   90.00
_cell.angle_gamma   90.00
#
_symmetry.space_group_name_H-M   'P 1'
#
loop_
_entity.id
_entity.type
_entity.pdbx_description
1 polymer ?
#
loop_
_entity_poly.entity_id
_entity_poly.type
_entity_poly.pdbx_seq_one_letter_code
_entity_poly.pdbx_strand_id
1 'polypeptide(L)'
;MYRFCSITLTVLGGTLLLSAGPALAQTEAGIKVYAAQKCSICHSIAGQGNKKLPLDKVGAKLSADQIREWIVAPADAATKAKSTAKPAMKAYPNLPKADLDALVGYMKSLAK
;
A
#
# COMPACT_ATOMS: atom_id res chain seq x y z
N MET A 1 34.60 32.75 52.60
CA MET A 1 34.45 33.16 51.19
C MET A 1 34.07 31.92 50.38
N TYR A 2 32.77 31.68 50.19
CA TYR A 2 32.25 30.54 49.41
C TYR A 2 30.93 30.96 48.78
N ARG A 3 30.86 31.07 47.45
CA ARG A 3 29.66 30.96 46.59
C ARG A 3 30.14 30.93 45.13
N PHE A 4 29.60 30.20 44.16
CA PHE A 4 28.77 29.00 44.09
C PHE A 4 28.90 28.59 42.61
N CYS A 5 29.26 27.33 42.36
CA CYS A 5 29.21 26.66 41.07
C CYS A 5 27.80 26.79 40.47
N SER A 6 27.67 27.37 39.27
CA SER A 6 26.43 27.32 38.49
C SER A 6 26.71 26.58 37.19
N ILE A 7 26.29 25.32 37.17
CA ILE A 7 26.32 24.40 36.05
C ILE A 7 25.17 24.80 35.11
N THR A 8 25.50 25.37 33.97
CA THR A 8 24.55 25.57 32.87
C THR A 8 24.33 24.24 32.17
N LEU A 9 23.21 23.58 32.52
CA LEU A 9 22.70 22.39 31.87
C LEU A 9 22.03 22.78 30.55
N THR A 10 22.76 22.77 29.45
CA THR A 10 22.18 22.90 28.10
C THR A 10 21.58 21.56 27.69
N VAL A 11 20.25 21.45 27.74
CA VAL A 11 19.49 20.31 27.23
C VAL A 11 19.51 20.37 25.69
N LEU A 12 20.35 19.54 25.06
CA LEU A 12 20.26 19.24 23.63
C LEU A 12 19.05 18.31 23.40
N GLY A 13 17.87 18.91 23.21
CA GLY A 13 16.69 18.23 22.72
C GLY A 13 16.84 17.93 21.23
N GLY A 14 17.33 16.73 20.90
CA GLY A 14 17.38 16.24 19.53
C GLY A 14 15.96 16.00 18.99
N THR A 15 15.51 16.86 18.08
CA THR A 15 14.32 16.65 17.26
C THR A 15 14.57 15.50 16.29
N LEU A 16 14.08 14.32 16.63
CA LEU A 16 14.03 13.17 15.74
C LEU A 16 12.97 13.45 14.65
N LEU A 17 13.42 14.03 13.53
CA LEU A 17 12.61 14.14 12.31
C LEU A 17 12.40 12.73 11.75
N LEU A 18 11.27 12.12 12.09
CA LEU A 18 10.80 10.90 11.46
C LEU A 18 10.45 11.24 10.01
N SER A 19 11.40 11.11 9.10
CA SER A 19 11.16 11.26 7.66
C SER A 19 10.18 10.16 7.23
N ALA A 20 8.90 10.54 7.10
CA ALA A 20 7.91 9.81 6.33
C ALA A 20 8.40 9.74 4.88
N GLY A 21 9.26 8.74 4.60
CA GLY A 21 10.04 8.66 3.38
C GLY A 21 9.20 8.37 2.12
N PRO A 22 9.87 8.21 0.96
CA PRO A 22 9.22 7.99 -0.34
C PRO A 22 8.22 6.83 -0.36
N ALA A 23 8.36 5.83 0.52
CA ALA A 23 7.40 4.74 0.65
C ALA A 23 5.98 5.20 1.02
N LEU A 24 5.84 6.18 1.91
CA LEU A 24 4.53 6.71 2.31
C LEU A 24 3.85 7.46 1.17
N ALA A 25 4.60 8.28 0.43
CA ALA A 25 4.10 8.98 -0.75
C ALA A 25 3.65 8.01 -1.85
N GLN A 26 4.38 6.90 -2.05
CA GLN A 26 4.01 5.86 -3.01
C GLN A 26 2.72 5.13 -2.59
N THR A 27 2.53 4.85 -1.30
CA THR A 27 1.26 4.29 -0.80
C THR A 27 0.07 5.24 -1.00
N GLU A 28 0.24 6.55 -0.76
CA GLU A 28 -0.82 7.53 -1.01
C GLU A 28 -1.19 7.64 -2.49
N ALA A 29 -0.19 7.62 -3.39
CA ALA A 29 -0.44 7.55 -4.82
C ALA A 29 -1.21 6.28 -5.20
N GLY A 30 -0.85 5.12 -4.64
CA GLY A 30 -1.56 3.86 -4.88
C GLY A 30 -3.00 3.87 -4.38
N ILE A 31 -3.29 4.53 -3.26
CA ILE A 31 -4.66 4.73 -2.75
C ILE A 31 -5.49 5.55 -3.77
N LYS A 32 -4.91 6.62 -4.34
CA LYS A 32 -5.58 7.44 -5.37
C LYS A 32 -5.87 6.63 -6.63
N VAL A 33 -4.92 5.81 -7.09
CA VAL A 33 -5.13 4.91 -8.25
C VAL A 33 -6.23 3.89 -7.95
N TYR A 34 -6.21 3.26 -6.76
CA TYR A 34 -7.25 2.31 -6.33
C TYR A 34 -8.66 2.92 -6.39
N ALA A 35 -8.80 4.17 -5.94
CA ALA A 35 -10.05 4.90 -6.00
C ALA A 35 -10.44 5.26 -7.45
N ALA A 36 -9.51 5.81 -8.24
CA ALA A 36 -9.75 6.24 -9.61
C ALA A 36 -10.16 5.08 -10.53
N GLN A 37 -9.53 3.90 -10.36
CA GLN A 37 -9.87 2.68 -11.09
C GLN A 37 -11.08 1.93 -10.50
N LYS A 38 -11.70 2.48 -9.45
CA LYS A 38 -12.91 1.96 -8.80
C LYS A 38 -12.77 0.52 -8.30
N CYS A 39 -11.58 0.17 -7.82
CA CYS A 39 -11.29 -1.18 -7.31
C CYS A 39 -12.24 -1.58 -6.15
N SER A 40 -12.71 -0.60 -5.37
CA SER A 40 -13.65 -0.80 -4.25
C SER A 40 -15.05 -1.31 -4.64
N ILE A 41 -15.43 -1.23 -5.92
CA ILE A 41 -16.71 -1.81 -6.41
C ILE A 41 -16.71 -3.33 -6.25
N CYS A 42 -15.54 -3.96 -6.42
CA CYS A 42 -15.39 -5.41 -6.33
C CYS A 42 -14.69 -5.85 -5.05
N HIS A 43 -13.77 -5.03 -4.52
CA HIS A 43 -12.95 -5.39 -3.38
C HIS A 43 -13.23 -4.55 -2.13
N SER A 44 -12.99 -5.14 -0.96
CA SER A 44 -12.93 -4.38 0.29
C SER A 44 -11.53 -4.31 0.88
N ILE A 45 -11.25 -3.20 1.57
CA ILE A 45 -10.07 -3.01 2.41
C ILE A 45 -10.56 -2.39 3.72
N ALA A 46 -10.12 -2.92 4.86
CA ALA A 46 -10.56 -2.49 6.18
C ALA A 46 -12.10 -2.45 6.32
N GLY A 47 -12.80 -3.38 5.67
CA GLY A 47 -14.26 -3.45 5.68
C GLY A 47 -14.99 -2.41 4.83
N GLN A 48 -14.28 -1.53 4.10
CA GLN A 48 -14.85 -0.56 3.18
C GLN A 48 -14.82 -1.07 1.73
N GLY A 49 -15.92 -0.92 0.99
CA GLY A 49 -16.09 -1.46 -0.35
C GLY A 49 -16.88 -2.78 -0.37
N ASN A 50 -16.65 -3.62 -1.36
CA ASN A 50 -17.38 -4.88 -1.51
C ASN A 50 -16.73 -6.02 -0.71
N LYS A 51 -17.37 -6.36 0.41
CA LYS A 51 -16.89 -7.34 1.40
C LYS A 51 -16.82 -8.78 0.90
N LYS A 52 -17.35 -9.09 -0.30
CA LYS A 52 -17.29 -10.45 -0.86
C LYS A 52 -15.89 -10.84 -1.34
N LEU A 53 -15.06 -9.88 -1.73
CA LEU A 53 -13.70 -10.13 -2.23
C LEU A 53 -12.69 -9.22 -1.50
N PRO A 54 -12.41 -9.46 -0.21
CA PRO A 54 -11.50 -8.62 0.55
C PRO A 54 -10.05 -8.73 0.04
N LEU A 55 -9.34 -7.61 0.05
CA LEU A 55 -7.90 -7.52 -0.22
C LEU A 55 -7.07 -7.33 1.05
N ASP A 56 -7.71 -7.36 2.22
CA ASP A 56 -7.01 -7.41 3.49
C ASP A 56 -6.01 -8.57 3.50
N LYS A 57 -4.78 -8.26 3.93
CA LYS A 57 -3.65 -9.20 3.97
C LYS A 57 -3.14 -9.68 2.61
N VAL A 58 -3.57 -9.10 1.47
CA VAL A 58 -3.05 -9.48 0.15
C VAL A 58 -1.53 -9.30 0.05
N GLY A 59 -0.98 -8.27 0.71
CA GLY A 59 0.45 -8.01 0.79
C GLY A 59 1.23 -9.07 1.57
N ALA A 60 0.59 -9.86 2.43
CA ALA A 60 1.20 -11.00 3.10
C ALA A 60 1.16 -12.28 2.25
N LYS A 61 0.21 -12.37 1.31
CA LYS A 61 -0.07 -13.58 0.51
C LYS A 61 0.66 -13.60 -0.83
N LEU A 62 0.83 -12.44 -1.45
CA LEU A 62 1.34 -12.31 -2.81
C LEU A 62 2.64 -11.49 -2.85
N SER A 63 3.54 -11.84 -3.76
CA SER A 63 4.69 -11.00 -4.12
C SER A 63 4.24 -9.77 -4.91
N ALA A 64 5.12 -8.76 -5.02
CA ALA A 64 4.83 -7.57 -5.81
C ALA A 64 4.57 -7.92 -7.30
N ASP A 65 5.29 -8.89 -7.84
CA ASP A 65 5.12 -9.34 -9.23
C ASP A 65 3.80 -10.08 -9.44
N GLN A 66 3.39 -10.92 -8.48
CA GLN A 66 2.09 -11.56 -8.52
C GLN A 66 0.95 -10.54 -8.42
N ILE A 67 1.07 -9.53 -7.56
CA ILE A 67 0.10 -8.43 -7.48
C ILE A 67 0.03 -7.66 -8.81
N ARG A 68 1.19 -7.36 -9.41
CA ARG A 68 1.25 -6.72 -10.72
C ARG A 68 0.54 -7.55 -11.78
N GLU A 69 0.78 -8.86 -11.79
CA GLU A 69 0.13 -9.80 -12.71
C GLU A 69 -1.39 -9.77 -12.54
N TRP A 70 -1.90 -9.80 -11.31
CA TRP A 70 -3.34 -9.66 -11.05
C TRP A 70 -3.93 -8.36 -11.61
N ILE A 71 -3.16 -7.28 -11.68
CA ILE A 71 -3.63 -5.99 -12.20
C ILE A 71 -3.61 -5.96 -13.73
N VAL A 72 -2.54 -6.46 -14.37
CA VAL A 72 -2.36 -6.32 -15.84
C VAL A 72 -2.84 -7.53 -16.64
N ALA A 73 -2.82 -8.73 -16.05
CA ALA A 73 -3.20 -10.00 -16.65
C ALA A 73 -4.02 -10.88 -15.68
N PRO A 74 -5.18 -10.39 -15.17
CA PRO A 74 -5.97 -11.09 -14.15
C PRO A 74 -6.47 -12.47 -14.59
N ALA A 75 -6.67 -12.72 -15.89
CA ALA A 75 -7.10 -14.03 -16.38
C ALA A 75 -6.04 -15.12 -16.14
N ASP A 76 -4.77 -14.78 -16.40
CA ASP A 76 -3.63 -15.67 -16.18
C ASP A 76 -3.40 -15.87 -14.69
N ALA A 77 -3.43 -14.77 -13.92
CA ALA A 77 -3.31 -14.80 -12.47
C ALA A 77 -4.43 -15.64 -11.82
N ALA A 78 -5.67 -15.49 -12.26
CA ALA A 78 -6.80 -16.27 -11.79
C ALA A 78 -6.66 -17.76 -12.13
N THR A 79 -6.16 -18.10 -13.32
CA THR A 79 -5.89 -19.49 -13.71
C THR A 79 -4.82 -20.11 -12.83
N LYS A 80 -3.69 -19.41 -12.62
CA LYS A 80 -2.59 -19.85 -11.75
C LYS A 80 -3.05 -20.04 -10.30
N ALA A 81 -3.90 -19.12 -9.81
CA ALA A 81 -4.46 -19.18 -8.47
C ALA A 81 -5.67 -20.11 -8.33
N LYS A 82 -6.13 -20.74 -9.42
CA LYS A 82 -7.37 -21.54 -9.48
C LYS A 82 -8.58 -20.79 -8.90
N SER A 83 -8.62 -19.47 -9.12
CA SER A 83 -9.68 -18.61 -8.60
C SER A 83 -11.00 -18.84 -9.32
N THR A 84 -12.06 -19.05 -8.56
CA THR A 84 -13.44 -19.17 -9.05
C THR A 84 -14.24 -17.89 -8.86
N ALA A 85 -13.61 -16.81 -8.39
CA ALA A 85 -14.28 -15.53 -8.11
C ALA A 85 -14.94 -14.94 -9.36
N LYS A 86 -16.15 -14.38 -9.19
CA LYS A 86 -16.92 -13.73 -10.24
C LYS A 86 -17.42 -12.35 -9.78
N PRO A 87 -17.51 -11.36 -10.69
CA PRO A 87 -17.13 -11.42 -12.11
C PRO A 87 -15.60 -11.49 -12.30
N ALA A 88 -15.16 -11.82 -13.51
CA ALA A 88 -13.73 -11.78 -13.83
C ALA A 88 -13.19 -10.35 -13.66
N MET A 89 -12.02 -10.21 -13.05
CA MET A 89 -11.38 -8.91 -12.89
C MET A 89 -10.99 -8.35 -14.26
N LYS A 90 -11.33 -7.08 -14.50
CA LYS A 90 -10.88 -6.34 -15.67
C LYS A 90 -9.36 -6.17 -15.64
N ALA A 91 -8.71 -6.30 -16.79
CA ALA A 91 -7.29 -6.03 -16.93
C ALA A 91 -7.00 -4.52 -17.04
N TYR A 92 -5.89 -4.08 -16.45
CA TYR A 92 -5.39 -2.69 -16.50
C TYR A 92 -3.98 -2.61 -17.12
N PRO A 93 -3.75 -3.16 -18.34
CA PRO A 93 -2.40 -3.24 -18.92
C PRO A 93 -1.81 -1.87 -19.30
N ASN A 94 -2.66 -0.87 -19.47
CA ASN A 94 -2.28 0.47 -19.94
C ASN A 94 -2.20 1.50 -18.80
N LEU A 95 -2.17 1.06 -17.54
CA LEU A 95 -1.89 1.98 -16.43
C LEU A 95 -0.49 2.59 -16.61
N PRO A 96 -0.31 3.91 -16.42
CA PRO A 96 1.01 4.51 -16.39
C PRO A 96 1.91 3.77 -15.41
N LYS A 97 3.19 3.58 -15.76
CA LYS A 97 4.11 2.77 -14.95
C LYS A 97 4.15 3.22 -13.48
N ALA A 98 4.21 4.53 -13.25
CA ALA A 98 4.21 5.10 -11.91
C ALA A 98 2.94 4.76 -11.12
N ASP A 99 1.77 4.82 -11.76
CA ASP A 99 0.49 4.49 -11.14
C ASP A 99 0.40 2.99 -10.82
N LEU A 100 0.87 2.14 -11.72
CA LEU A 100 0.91 0.70 -11.50
C LEU A 100 1.86 0.35 -10.35
N ASP A 101 3.04 0.95 -10.29
CA ASP A 101 4.01 0.71 -9.23
C ASP A 101 3.49 1.20 -7.87
N ALA A 102 2.85 2.38 -7.84
CA ALA A 102 2.21 2.92 -6.65
C ALA A 102 1.06 2.02 -6.18
N LEU A 103 0.22 1.54 -7.09
CA LEU A 103 -0.89 0.62 -6.77
C LEU A 103 -0.36 -0.71 -6.22
N VAL A 104 0.67 -1.30 -6.83
CA VAL A 104 1.34 -2.51 -6.33
C VAL A 104 1.92 -2.26 -4.93
N GLY A 105 2.56 -1.11 -4.72
CA GLY A 105 3.09 -0.70 -3.41
C GLY A 105 2.00 -0.62 -2.35
N TYR A 106 0.86 -0.01 -2.69
CA TYR A 106 -0.30 0.04 -1.80
C TYR A 106 -0.82 -1.35 -1.46
N MET A 107 -1.07 -2.21 -2.45
CA MET A 107 -1.50 -3.60 -2.21
C MET A 107 -0.50 -4.38 -1.35
N LYS A 108 0.80 -4.15 -1.56
CA LYS A 108 1.85 -4.80 -0.77
C LYS A 108 1.88 -4.32 0.68
N SER A 109 1.50 -3.07 0.94
CA SER A 109 1.38 -2.52 2.30
C SER A 109 0.26 -3.17 3.12
N LEU A 110 -0.72 -3.80 2.48
CA LEU A 110 -1.84 -4.51 3.10
C LEU A 110 -1.40 -5.90 3.61
N ALA A 111 -0.43 -5.93 4.51
CA ALA A 111 0.18 -7.17 5.01
C ALA A 111 -0.32 -7.61 6.40
N LYS A 112 -1.17 -6.80 7.05
CA LYS A 112 -1.64 -7.03 8.43
C LYS A 112 -3.16 -7.12 8.50
#